data_AF-A0AAW8FW51-F1
#
_entry.id   AF-A0AAW8FW51-F1
#
_cell.length_a   1.000
_cell.length_b   1.000
_cell.length_c   1.000
_cell.angle_alpha   90.00
_cell.angle_beta   90.00
_cell.angle_gamma   90.00
#
_symmetry.space_group_name_H-M   'P 1'
#
loop_
_entity.id
_entity.type
_entity.pdbx_description
1 polymer ?
#
loop_
_entity_poly.entity_id
_entity_poly.type
_entity_poly.pdbx_seq_one_letter_code
_entity_poly.pdbx_strand_id
1 'polypeptide(L)'
;MDAGDPEALRWAADLMAAAGQLDEALTWYERAIDAGDTELLQWVADLLAASDRLDEALTWAERAVDAGDTEALRWAAERLAEADRLDEALAWVEYAADAGDAEALRWAAHWLAGAGHMDEAEQLRRYGWEPDRSIAHTWKPPISALSKPGHHQ
;
A
#
# COMPACT_ATOMS: atom_id res chain seq x y z
N MET A 1 -33.16 11.12 -4.55
CA MET A 1 -32.62 10.14 -5.50
C MET A 1 -32.81 8.81 -4.84
N ASP A 2 -33.64 7.96 -5.42
CA ASP A 2 -33.88 6.61 -4.92
C ASP A 2 -32.65 5.80 -5.35
N ALA A 3 -31.58 5.89 -4.57
CA ALA A 3 -30.44 5.01 -4.76
C ALA A 3 -31.02 3.61 -4.54
N GLY A 4 -31.06 2.79 -5.60
CA GLY A 4 -31.60 1.45 -5.51
C GLY A 4 -30.97 0.70 -4.34
N ASP A 5 -31.69 -0.28 -3.80
CA ASP A 5 -31.21 -1.13 -2.71
C ASP A 5 -29.75 -1.57 -2.97
N PRO A 6 -28.78 -1.23 -2.10
CA PRO A 6 -27.36 -1.53 -2.32
C PRO A 6 -27.11 -3.01 -2.57
N GLU A 7 -27.86 -3.90 -1.92
CA GLU A 7 -27.76 -5.34 -2.12
C GLU A 7 -28.19 -5.74 -3.55
N ALA A 8 -29.26 -5.12 -4.07
CA ALA A 8 -29.73 -5.38 -5.43
C ALA A 8 -28.75 -4.83 -6.49
N LEU A 9 -28.15 -3.66 -6.23
CA LEU A 9 -27.12 -3.08 -7.10
C LEU A 9 -25.87 -3.95 -7.14
N ARG A 10 -25.41 -4.42 -5.97
CA ARG A 10 -24.30 -5.37 -5.84
C ARG A 10 -24.59 -6.66 -6.58
N TRP A 11 -25.74 -7.27 -6.36
CA TRP A 11 -26.10 -8.53 -7.02
C TRP A 11 -26.12 -8.40 -8.56
N ALA A 12 -26.62 -7.27 -9.07
CA ALA A 12 -26.58 -6.98 -10.51
C ALA A 12 -25.13 -6.85 -11.02
N ALA A 13 -24.26 -6.20 -10.27
CA ALA A 13 -22.85 -6.06 -10.60
C ALA A 13 -22.13 -7.42 -10.59
N ASP A 14 -22.38 -8.29 -9.60
CA ASP A 14 -21.83 -9.65 -9.51
C ASP A 14 -22.18 -10.47 -10.76
N LEU A 15 -23.44 -10.37 -11.23
CA LEU A 15 -23.88 -11.05 -12.43
C LEU A 15 -23.16 -10.57 -13.69
N MET A 16 -22.91 -9.26 -13.81
CA MET A 16 -22.17 -8.67 -14.92
C MET A 16 -20.69 -9.08 -14.90
N ALA A 17 -20.06 -9.06 -13.71
CA ALA A 17 -18.69 -9.52 -13.54
C ALA A 17 -18.55 -10.99 -13.92
N ALA A 18 -19.48 -11.85 -13.50
CA ALA A 18 -19.52 -13.26 -13.88
C ALA A 18 -19.75 -13.48 -15.39
N ALA A 19 -20.39 -12.52 -16.08
CA ALA A 19 -20.56 -12.53 -17.52
C ALA A 19 -19.34 -11.96 -18.29
N GLY A 20 -18.27 -11.57 -17.60
CA GLY A 20 -17.08 -10.95 -18.19
C GLY A 20 -17.24 -9.47 -18.55
N GLN A 21 -18.30 -8.82 -18.06
CA GLN A 21 -18.62 -7.41 -18.30
C GLN A 21 -18.12 -6.56 -17.12
N LEU A 22 -16.80 -6.58 -16.90
CA LEU A 22 -16.20 -5.98 -15.71
C LEU A 22 -16.40 -4.47 -15.66
N ASP A 23 -16.25 -3.75 -16.78
CA ASP A 23 -16.40 -2.29 -16.81
C ASP A 23 -17.83 -1.85 -16.49
N GLU A 24 -18.83 -2.58 -16.99
CA GLU A 24 -20.22 -2.36 -16.61
C GLU A 24 -20.42 -2.69 -15.13
N ALA A 25 -19.89 -3.81 -14.64
CA ALA A 25 -19.99 -4.19 -13.23
C ALA A 25 -19.43 -3.12 -12.30
N LEU A 26 -18.27 -2.52 -12.61
CA LEU A 26 -17.67 -1.42 -11.85
C LEU A 26 -18.62 -0.22 -11.71
N THR A 27 -19.36 0.11 -12.78
CA THR A 27 -20.37 1.18 -12.74
C THR A 27 -21.51 0.86 -11.77
N TRP A 28 -21.87 -0.41 -11.61
CA TRP A 28 -22.90 -0.83 -10.66
C TRP A 28 -22.38 -0.95 -9.23
N TYR A 29 -21.15 -1.41 -9.03
CA TYR A 29 -20.50 -1.38 -7.71
C TYR A 29 -20.37 0.06 -7.20
N GLU A 30 -19.98 1.01 -8.05
CA GLU A 30 -19.92 2.43 -7.70
C GLU A 30 -21.26 2.93 -7.15
N ARG A 31 -22.36 2.55 -7.80
CA ARG A 31 -23.72 2.91 -7.34
C ARG A 31 -24.08 2.25 -6.01
N ALA A 32 -23.67 1.01 -5.78
CA ALA A 32 -23.91 0.31 -4.52
C ALA A 32 -23.13 0.98 -3.37
N ILE A 33 -21.90 1.42 -3.64
CA ILE A 33 -21.05 2.14 -2.69
C ILE A 33 -21.63 3.52 -2.39
N ASP A 34 -22.08 4.25 -3.42
CA ASP A 34 -22.81 5.53 -3.26
C ASP A 34 -24.11 5.37 -2.47
N ALA A 35 -24.72 4.18 -2.49
CA ALA A 35 -25.90 3.81 -1.72
C ALA A 35 -25.56 3.38 -0.27
N GLY A 36 -24.28 3.27 0.09
CA GLY A 36 -23.80 3.03 1.45
C GLY A 36 -23.07 1.69 1.68
N ASP A 37 -22.93 0.84 0.66
CA ASP A 37 -22.18 -0.42 0.77
C ASP A 37 -20.67 -0.19 0.58
N THR A 38 -20.04 0.51 1.53
CA THR A 38 -18.62 0.88 1.47
C THR A 38 -17.68 -0.33 1.60
N GLU A 39 -18.17 -1.46 2.11
CA GLU A 39 -17.41 -2.71 2.19
C GLU A 39 -17.03 -3.24 0.79
N LEU A 40 -17.74 -2.81 -0.26
CA LEU A 40 -17.41 -3.16 -1.64
C LEU A 40 -16.10 -2.56 -2.14
N LEU A 41 -15.57 -1.49 -1.53
CA LEU A 41 -14.33 -0.86 -2.01
C LEU A 41 -13.16 -1.85 -2.06
N GLN A 42 -12.94 -2.59 -0.96
CA GLN A 42 -11.91 -3.62 -0.87
C GLN A 42 -12.20 -4.79 -1.81
N TRP A 43 -13.46 -5.22 -1.89
CA TRP A 43 -13.86 -6.33 -2.76
C TRP A 43 -13.64 -6.02 -4.25
N VAL A 44 -13.94 -4.79 -4.68
CA VAL A 44 -13.72 -4.34 -6.05
C VAL A 44 -12.22 -4.24 -6.36
N ALA A 45 -11.40 -3.80 -5.40
CA ALA A 45 -9.95 -3.82 -5.54
C ALA A 45 -9.43 -5.25 -5.76
N ASP A 46 -9.88 -6.22 -4.96
CA ASP A 46 -9.54 -7.65 -5.15
C ASP A 46 -9.95 -8.17 -6.54
N LEU A 47 -11.17 -7.86 -6.98
CA LEU A 47 -11.68 -8.27 -8.28
C LEU A 47 -10.83 -7.72 -9.44
N LEU A 48 -10.43 -6.45 -9.36
CA LEU A 48 -9.59 -5.79 -10.35
C LEU A 48 -8.18 -6.37 -10.39
N ALA A 49 -7.57 -6.60 -9.22
CA ALA A 49 -6.25 -7.23 -9.14
C ALA A 49 -6.28 -8.65 -9.73
N ALA A 50 -7.31 -9.45 -9.44
CA ALA A 50 -7.51 -10.77 -10.03
C ALA A 50 -7.75 -10.73 -11.56
N SER A 51 -8.14 -9.57 -12.09
CA SER A 51 -8.35 -9.33 -13.51
C SER A 51 -7.15 -8.65 -14.20
N ASP A 52 -5.97 -8.67 -13.56
CA ASP A 52 -4.72 -8.06 -14.08
C ASP A 52 -4.81 -6.53 -14.28
N ARG A 53 -5.71 -5.87 -13.53
CA ARG A 53 -5.95 -4.41 -13.55
C ARG A 53 -5.45 -3.76 -12.25
N LEU A 54 -4.20 -4.04 -11.90
CA LEU A 54 -3.62 -3.65 -10.60
C LEU A 54 -3.67 -2.13 -10.35
N ASP A 55 -3.39 -1.28 -11.34
CA ASP A 55 -3.40 0.18 -11.14
C ASP A 55 -4.79 0.73 -10.79
N GLU A 56 -5.83 0.18 -11.42
CA GLU A 56 -7.20 0.52 -11.06
C GLU A 56 -7.52 -0.02 -9.66
N ALA A 57 -7.13 -1.27 -9.38
CA ALA A 57 -7.31 -1.87 -8.06
C ALA A 57 -6.70 -1.02 -6.93
N LEU A 58 -5.51 -0.44 -7.15
CA LEU A 58 -4.87 0.48 -6.20
C LEU A 58 -5.68 1.76 -6.00
N THR A 59 -6.29 2.30 -7.06
CA THR A 59 -7.20 3.46 -6.95
C THR A 59 -8.41 3.14 -6.07
N TRP A 60 -8.93 1.91 -6.14
CA TRP A 60 -10.02 1.47 -5.27
C TRP A 60 -9.57 1.23 -3.82
N ALA A 61 -8.36 0.70 -3.62
CA ALA A 61 -7.76 0.56 -2.29
C ALA A 61 -7.53 1.92 -1.63
N GLU A 62 -7.08 2.94 -2.37
CA GLU A 62 -6.94 4.32 -1.84
C GLU A 62 -8.28 4.83 -1.28
N ARG A 63 -9.37 4.59 -2.02
CA ARG A 63 -10.72 4.96 -1.57
C ARG A 63 -11.16 4.17 -0.33
N ALA A 64 -10.77 2.90 -0.21
CA ALA A 64 -11.04 2.10 0.99
C ALA A 64 -10.31 2.70 2.21
N VAL A 65 -9.05 3.11 2.03
CA VAL A 65 -8.28 3.81 3.08
C VAL A 65 -8.94 5.13 3.47
N ASP A 66 -9.40 5.93 2.50
CA ASP A 66 -10.11 7.18 2.76
C ASP A 66 -11.44 6.95 3.51
N ALA A 67 -12.07 5.79 3.30
CA ALA A 67 -13.24 5.34 4.04
C ALA A 67 -12.92 4.77 5.45
N GLY A 68 -11.63 4.69 5.82
CA GLY A 68 -11.15 4.23 7.12
C GLY A 68 -10.72 2.77 7.17
N ASP A 69 -10.71 2.07 6.03
CA ASP A 69 -10.20 0.70 5.95
C ASP A 69 -8.66 0.71 5.79
N THR A 70 -7.97 0.73 6.93
CA THR A 70 -6.50 0.71 6.96
C THR A 70 -5.90 -0.62 6.49
N GLU A 71 -6.69 -1.71 6.45
CA GLU A 71 -6.22 -3.00 5.96
C GLU A 71 -5.92 -2.95 4.45
N ALA A 72 -6.60 -2.07 3.70
CA ALA A 72 -6.33 -1.80 2.29
C ALA A 72 -4.88 -1.33 2.04
N LEU A 73 -4.23 -0.68 3.01
CA LEU A 73 -2.81 -0.28 2.90
C LEU A 73 -1.88 -1.48 2.81
N ARG A 74 -2.10 -2.47 3.70
CA ARG A 74 -1.33 -3.71 3.70
C ARG A 74 -1.54 -4.47 2.40
N TRP A 75 -2.81 -4.60 2.01
CA TRP A 75 -3.20 -5.30 0.81
C TRP A 75 -2.54 -4.70 -0.44
N ALA A 76 -2.61 -3.38 -0.61
CA ALA A 76 -2.03 -2.68 -1.75
C ALA A 76 -0.51 -2.87 -1.84
N ALA A 77 0.17 -2.73 -0.70
CA ALA A 77 1.62 -2.91 -0.64
C ALA A 77 2.03 -4.37 -0.97
N GLU A 78 1.26 -5.36 -0.51
CA GLU A 78 1.53 -6.77 -0.83
C GLU A 78 1.35 -7.07 -2.33
N ARG A 79 0.26 -6.58 -2.94
CA ARG A 79 0.01 -6.77 -4.39
C ARG A 79 1.08 -6.10 -5.24
N LEU A 80 1.56 -4.92 -4.85
CA LEU A 80 2.66 -4.22 -5.51
C LEU A 80 3.98 -5.00 -5.39
N ALA A 81 4.28 -5.54 -4.21
CA ALA A 81 5.48 -6.36 -4.01
C ALA A 81 5.46 -7.65 -4.84
N GLU A 82 4.31 -8.32 -4.93
CA GLU A 82 4.11 -9.49 -5.80
C GLU A 82 4.26 -9.17 -7.29
N ALA A 83 3.95 -7.93 -7.68
CA ALA A 83 4.12 -7.43 -9.04
C ALA A 83 5.54 -6.87 -9.32
N ASP A 84 6.51 -7.11 -8.44
CA ASP A 84 7.89 -6.56 -8.50
C ASP A 84 7.95 -5.02 -8.54
N ARG A 85 6.90 -4.34 -8.07
CA ARG A 85 6.81 -2.86 -7.97
C ARG A 85 7.21 -2.40 -6.56
N LEU A 86 8.42 -2.78 -6.15
CA LEU A 86 8.87 -2.64 -4.76
C LEU A 86 8.88 -1.19 -4.25
N ASP A 87 9.29 -0.24 -5.09
CA ASP A 87 9.32 1.19 -4.70
C ASP A 87 7.93 1.71 -4.34
N GLU A 88 6.92 1.31 -5.11
CA GLU A 88 5.53 1.68 -4.85
C GLU A 88 5.00 0.94 -3.63
N ALA A 89 5.33 -0.35 -3.46
CA ALA A 89 4.97 -1.10 -2.27
C ALA A 89 5.49 -0.42 -0.99
N LEU A 90 6.73 0.07 -1.01
CA LEU A 90 7.33 0.81 0.11
C LEU A 90 6.59 2.11 0.40
N ALA A 91 6.16 2.87 -0.61
CA ALA A 91 5.36 4.08 -0.41
C ALA A 91 4.02 3.79 0.30
N TRP A 92 3.38 2.66 -0.03
CA TRP A 92 2.15 2.22 0.66
C TRP A 92 2.41 1.78 2.10
N VAL A 93 3.55 1.13 2.38
CA VAL A 93 3.96 0.80 3.74
C VAL A 93 4.24 2.06 4.56
N GLU A 94 4.89 3.06 3.97
CA GLU A 94 5.12 4.35 4.62
C GLU A 94 3.78 4.99 5.01
N TYR A 95 2.79 4.92 4.13
CA TYR A 95 1.45 5.41 4.46
C TYR A 95 0.83 4.64 5.64
N ALA A 96 0.99 3.31 5.70
CA ALA A 96 0.58 2.50 6.86
C ALA A 96 1.32 2.90 8.15
N ALA A 97 2.62 3.15 8.07
CA ALA A 97 3.42 3.59 9.21
C ALA A 97 2.99 4.97 9.72
N ASP A 98 2.72 5.92 8.81
CA ASP A 98 2.19 7.24 9.12
C ASP A 98 0.79 7.16 9.77
N ALA A 99 -0.01 6.16 9.39
CA ALA A 99 -1.29 5.82 10.03
C ALA A 99 -1.14 5.11 11.39
N GLY A 100 0.10 4.82 11.83
CA GLY A 100 0.41 4.22 13.12
C GLY A 100 0.49 2.70 13.12
N ASP A 101 0.51 2.05 11.95
CA ASP A 101 0.67 0.60 11.86
C ASP A 101 2.13 0.20 12.16
N ALA A 102 2.34 -0.37 13.35
CA ALA A 102 3.66 -0.82 13.80
C ALA A 102 4.18 -2.07 13.04
N GLU A 103 3.30 -2.76 12.30
CA GLU A 103 3.68 -3.91 11.47
C GLU A 103 4.24 -3.49 10.11
N ALA A 104 3.96 -2.27 9.66
CA ALA A 104 4.38 -1.73 8.37
C ALA A 104 5.89 -1.96 8.11
N LEU A 105 6.74 -1.57 9.06
CA LEU A 105 8.20 -1.79 9.01
C LEU A 105 8.59 -3.26 8.77
N ARG A 106 7.82 -4.20 9.33
CA ARG A 106 8.10 -5.62 9.19
C ARG A 106 7.77 -6.14 7.81
N TRP A 107 6.67 -5.64 7.21
CA TRP A 107 6.30 -6.00 5.84
C TRP A 107 7.32 -5.49 4.83
N ALA A 108 7.69 -4.21 4.91
CA ALA A 108 8.72 -3.64 4.03
C ALA A 108 10.05 -4.41 4.13
N ALA A 109 10.50 -4.74 5.34
CA ALA A 109 11.72 -5.52 5.51
C ALA A 109 11.60 -6.97 5.02
N HIS A 110 10.40 -7.55 5.05
CA HIS A 110 10.15 -8.88 4.49
C HIS A 110 10.22 -8.86 2.96
N TRP A 111 9.55 -7.89 2.33
CA TRP A 111 9.53 -7.76 0.87
C TRP A 111 10.89 -7.37 0.29
N LEU A 112 11.62 -6.44 0.92
CA LEU A 112 13.01 -6.13 0.56
C LEU A 112 13.89 -7.39 0.58
N ALA A 113 13.77 -8.20 1.64
CA ALA A 113 14.53 -9.46 1.73
C ALA A 113 14.12 -10.45 0.63
N GLY A 114 12.81 -10.56 0.33
CA GLY A 114 12.28 -11.41 -0.75
C GLY A 114 12.79 -11.01 -2.14
N ALA A 115 12.91 -9.70 -2.39
CA ALA A 115 13.47 -9.15 -3.62
C ALA A 115 15.02 -9.23 -3.70
N GLY A 116 15.68 -9.77 -2.68
CA GLY A 116 17.14 -9.90 -2.62
C GLY A 116 17.88 -8.70 -2.04
N HIS A 117 17.15 -7.66 -1.60
CA HIS A 117 17.67 -6.45 -0.96
C HIS A 117 17.93 -6.67 0.55
N MET A 118 18.76 -7.67 0.87
CA MET A 118 18.99 -8.13 2.25
C MET A 118 19.61 -7.04 3.14
N ASP A 119 20.53 -6.24 2.61
CA ASP A 119 21.19 -5.16 3.35
C ASP A 119 20.21 -4.03 3.70
N GLU A 120 19.32 -3.68 2.77
CA GLU A 120 18.27 -2.67 2.98
C GLU A 120 17.23 -3.17 3.98
N ALA A 121 16.83 -4.45 3.87
CA ALA A 121 15.96 -5.09 4.84
C ALA A 121 16.54 -5.10 6.25
N GLU A 122 17.85 -5.36 6.41
CA GLU A 122 18.52 -5.29 7.70
C GLU A 122 18.59 -3.86 8.25
N GLN A 123 18.96 -2.90 7.40
CA GLN A 123 19.02 -1.50 7.77
C GLN A 123 17.67 -0.99 8.23
N LEU A 124 16.60 -1.30 7.48
CA LEU A 124 15.23 -0.93 7.84
C LEU A 124 14.80 -1.53 9.18
N ARG A 125 15.09 -2.82 9.42
CA ARG A 125 14.79 -3.46 10.73
C ARG A 125 15.55 -2.83 11.89
N ARG A 126 16.76 -2.33 11.63
CA ARG A 126 17.68 -1.88 12.67
C ARG A 126 17.56 -0.39 12.98
N TYR A 127 17.28 0.42 11.97
CA TYR A 127 17.33 1.88 12.05
C TYR A 127 16.02 2.56 11.66
N GLY A 128 15.09 1.86 11.00
CA GLY A 128 13.82 2.44 10.52
C GLY A 128 14.00 3.34 9.30
N TRP A 129 13.02 4.21 9.05
CA TRP A 129 13.11 5.26 8.03
C TRP A 129 13.68 6.55 8.62
N GLU A 130 14.40 7.30 7.78
CA GLU A 130 14.72 8.69 8.06
C GLU A 130 13.50 9.60 7.78
N PRO A 131 13.46 10.83 8.31
CA PRO A 131 12.37 11.78 8.03
C PRO A 131 12.19 12.12 6.55
N ASP A 132 13.22 11.88 5.72
CA ASP A 132 13.19 12.05 4.28
C ASP A 132 12.73 10.79 3.52
N ARG A 133 12.24 9.78 4.24
CA ARG A 133 11.73 8.49 3.75
C ARG A 133 12.78 7.57 3.15
N SER A 134 14.06 7.88 3.30
CA SER A 134 15.13 6.93 2.99
C SER A 134 15.27 5.87 4.11
N ILE A 135 15.78 4.69 3.78
CA ILE A 135 16.12 3.69 4.79
C ILE A 135 17.30 4.21 5.61
N ALA A 136 17.10 4.32 6.92
CA ALA A 136 18.14 4.82 7.80
C ALA A 136 19.33 3.87 7.80
N HIS A 137 20.51 4.45 7.67
CA HIS A 137 21.76 3.73 7.58
C HIS A 137 22.72 4.21 8.68
N THR A 138 23.79 3.46 8.91
CA THR A 138 24.78 3.87 9.91
C THR A 138 25.39 5.21 9.52
N TRP A 139 25.23 6.21 10.38
CA TRP A 139 25.86 7.51 10.21
C TRP A 139 27.40 7.36 10.16
N LYS A 140 28.03 7.82 9.07
CA LYS A 140 29.48 7.94 8.96
C LYS A 140 29.88 9.42 9.06
N PRO A 141 30.59 9.84 10.13
CA PRO A 141 31.08 11.21 10.21
C PRO A 141 32.04 11.51 9.04
N PRO A 142 32.03 12.73 8.49
CA PRO A 142 33.08 13.18 7.60
C PRO A 142 34.42 13.14 8.34
N ILE A 143 35.42 12.49 7.72
CA ILE A 143 36.73 12.14 8.31
C ILE A 143 37.50 13.39 8.83
N SER A 144 37.11 14.59 8.41
CA SER A 144 37.77 15.86 8.76
C SER A 144 37.55 16.34 10.21
N ALA A 145 36.69 15.72 11.02
CA ALA A 145 36.39 16.18 12.38
C ALA A 145 37.35 15.65 13.49
N LEU A 146 38.32 14.80 13.15
CA LEU A 146 39.31 14.25 14.10
C LEU A 146 40.72 14.80 13.87
N SER A 147 40.87 16.12 13.73
CA SER A 147 42.18 16.76 13.90
C SER A 147 42.32 17.19 15.35
N LYS A 148 43.08 16.41 16.14
CA LYS A 148 43.41 16.76 17.53
C LYS A 148 44.12 18.12 17.56
N PRO A 149 43.82 19.03 18.49
CA PRO A 149 44.63 20.23 18.66
C PRO A 149 46.05 19.81 19.05
N GLY A 150 47.02 20.20 18.23
CA GLY A 150 48.44 20.02 18.53
C GLY A 150 48.79 20.73 19.83
N HIS A 151 49.35 19.98 20.77
CA HIS A 151 50.00 20.54 21.95
C HIS A 151 51.16 21.42 21.49
N HIS A 152 51.02 22.74 21.62
CA HIS A 152 52.16 23.63 21.69
C HIS A 152 52.57 23.75 23.16
N GLN A 153 53.77 23.23 23.46
CA GLN A 153 54.50 23.50 24.71
C GLN A 153 54.99 24.95 24.73
#